data_AF-A0A420P204-F1
#
_entry.id   AF-A0A420P204-F1
#
_cell.length_a   1.000
_cell.length_b   1.000
_cell.length_c   1.000
_cell.angle_alpha   90.00
_cell.angle_beta   90.00
_cell.angle_gamma   90.00
#
_symmetry.space_group_name_H-M   'P 1'
#
loop_
_entity.id
_entity.type
_entity.pdbx_description
1 polymer ?
#
loop_
_entity_poly.entity_id
_entity_poly.type
_entity_poly.pdbx_seq_one_letter_code
_entity_poly.pdbx_strand_id
1 'polypeptide(L)'
;MVPKLAARIGPSSNLCLFAKVYALGEKYGILGLKAIALGKFEILAKGHFQTEDFRLAVQEVYTSTIDHDRGLRDVVVCTVEENIGLLNDEAFDAVVKYSDLGHDLLMKITSMRRAR
;
A
#
# COMPACT_ATOMS: atom_id res chain seq x y z
N MET A 1 -27.52 10.04 -19.96
CA MET A 1 -26.55 9.08 -19.38
C MET A 1 -25.52 9.90 -18.61
N VAL A 2 -25.74 10.11 -17.32
CA VAL A 2 -24.81 10.87 -16.45
C VAL A 2 -23.79 9.90 -15.86
N PRO A 3 -22.48 10.17 -15.92
CA PRO A 3 -21.48 9.23 -15.44
C PRO A 3 -21.55 9.10 -13.91
N LYS A 4 -21.26 7.88 -13.43
CA LYS A 4 -21.16 7.45 -12.03
C LYS A 4 -20.06 8.22 -11.27
N LEU A 5 -20.21 9.53 -11.08
CA LEU A 5 -19.31 10.34 -10.24
C LEU A 5 -19.62 10.18 -8.74
N ALA A 6 -20.80 9.66 -8.40
CA ALA A 6 -21.27 9.54 -7.02
C ALA A 6 -20.62 8.40 -6.21
N ALA A 7 -19.85 7.50 -6.85
CA ALA A 7 -19.18 6.40 -6.14
C ALA A 7 -17.84 6.82 -5.49
N ARG A 8 -17.32 8.03 -5.79
CA ARG A 8 -15.97 8.47 -5.39
C ARG A 8 -15.91 9.26 -4.08
N ILE A 9 -17.01 9.36 -3.33
CA ILE A 9 -17.07 10.21 -2.12
C ILE A 9 -17.40 9.34 -0.89
N GLY A 10 -16.53 8.37 -0.62
CA GLY A 10 -16.25 7.99 0.76
C GLY A 10 -15.27 9.00 1.37
N PRO A 11 -15.16 9.12 2.70
CA PRO A 11 -14.11 9.93 3.30
C PRO A 11 -12.76 9.41 2.81
N SER A 12 -12.02 10.23 2.06
CA SER A 12 -10.73 9.84 1.51
C SER A 12 -9.81 9.46 2.65
N SER A 13 -9.34 8.22 2.66
CA SER A 13 -8.46 7.70 3.71
C SER A 13 -7.09 8.40 3.73
N ASN A 14 -6.80 9.27 2.77
CA ASN A 14 -5.51 9.96 2.58
C ASN A 14 -4.31 9.01 2.41
N LEU A 15 -4.54 7.71 2.16
CA LEU A 15 -3.47 6.72 1.96
C LEU A 15 -2.51 7.12 0.84
N CYS A 16 -3.03 7.46 -0.34
CA CYS A 16 -2.21 7.91 -1.47
C CYS A 16 -1.46 9.22 -1.17
N LEU A 17 -2.07 10.12 -0.38
CA LEU A 17 -1.38 11.34 0.07
C LEU A 17 -0.16 10.99 0.93
N PHE A 18 -0.30 10.09 1.91
CA PHE A 18 0.82 9.71 2.76
C PHE A 18 1.88 8.89 2.02
N ALA A 19 1.51 8.08 1.02
CA ALA A 19 2.49 7.45 0.13
C ALA A 19 3.33 8.48 -0.62
N LYS A 20 2.70 9.52 -1.18
CA LYS A 20 3.40 10.62 -1.86
C LYS A 20 4.28 11.44 -0.92
N VAL A 21 3.77 11.77 0.27
CA VAL A 21 4.55 12.52 1.28
C VAL A 21 5.76 11.71 1.75
N TYR A 22 5.63 10.40 1.88
CA TYR A 22 6.74 9.51 2.19
C TYR A 22 7.82 9.56 1.10
N ALA A 23 7.42 9.41 -0.18
CA ALA A 23 8.34 9.50 -1.31
C ALA A 23 9.02 10.88 -1.41
N LEU A 24 8.31 11.97 -1.11
CA LEU A 24 8.88 13.31 -1.01
C LEU A 24 9.88 13.41 0.16
N GLY A 25 9.55 12.83 1.32
CA GLY A 25 10.44 12.77 2.48
C GLY A 25 11.75 12.08 2.14
N GLU A 26 11.71 10.97 1.40
CA GLU A 26 12.90 10.29 0.90
C GLU A 26 13.67 11.14 -0.12
N LYS A 27 12.98 11.63 -1.16
CA LYS A 27 13.58 12.39 -2.26
C LYS A 27 14.35 13.63 -1.79
N TYR A 28 13.86 14.31 -0.76
CA TYR A 28 14.45 15.54 -0.23
C TYR A 28 15.26 15.31 1.06
N GLY A 29 15.44 14.06 1.51
CA GLY A 29 16.20 13.74 2.73
C GLY A 29 15.56 14.25 4.03
N ILE A 30 14.24 14.49 4.03
CA ILE A 30 13.50 14.99 5.20
C ILE A 30 12.99 13.78 5.99
N LEU A 31 13.88 13.14 6.75
CA LEU A 31 13.61 11.89 7.48
C LEU A 31 12.39 11.98 8.41
N GLY A 32 12.19 13.11 9.09
CA GLY A 32 11.03 13.33 9.96
C GLY A 32 9.70 13.29 9.20
N LEU A 33 9.67 13.85 7.98
CA LEU A 33 8.48 13.83 7.13
C LEU A 33 8.18 12.41 6.65
N LYS A 34 9.22 11.68 6.22
CA LYS A 34 9.13 10.27 5.81
C LYS A 34 8.56 9.40 6.94
N ALA A 35 9.10 9.56 8.15
CA ALA A 35 8.65 8.81 9.33
C ALA A 35 7.19 9.11 9.71
N ILE A 36 6.78 10.38 9.69
CA ILE A 36 5.39 10.76 9.99
C ILE A 36 4.44 10.18 8.94
N ALA A 37 4.80 10.26 7.66
CA ALA A 37 3.99 9.72 6.57
C ALA A 37 3.83 8.20 6.68
N LEU A 38 4.91 7.48 7.01
CA LEU A 38 4.88 6.03 7.25
C LEU A 38 3.88 5.67 8.36
N GLY A 39 3.99 6.31 9.53
CA GLY A 39 3.12 6.02 10.66
C GLY A 39 1.65 6.34 10.38
N LYS A 40 1.36 7.42 9.64
CA LYS A 40 -0.01 7.74 9.22
C LYS A 40 -0.55 6.71 8.22
N PHE A 41 0.27 6.30 7.25
CA PHE A 41 -0.10 5.27 6.29
C PHE A 41 -0.42 3.95 6.98
N GLU A 42 0.39 3.51 7.94
CA GLU A 42 0.17 2.27 8.68
C GLU A 42 -1.19 2.23 9.41
N ILE A 43 -1.54 3.32 10.11
CA ILE A 43 -2.83 3.44 10.81
C ILE A 43 -3.99 3.34 9.81
N LEU A 44 -3.88 4.03 8.69
CA LEU A 44 -4.94 4.09 7.69
C LEU A 44 -5.07 2.77 6.91
N ALA A 45 -3.97 2.08 6.64
CA ALA A 45 -3.97 0.80 5.94
C ALA A 45 -4.78 -0.23 6.74
N LYS A 46 -4.58 -0.28 8.06
CA LYS A 46 -5.35 -1.14 8.98
C LYS A 46 -6.86 -0.84 8.96
N GLY A 47 -7.24 0.44 8.84
CA GLY A 47 -8.65 0.86 8.87
C GLY A 47 -9.37 0.81 7.51
N HIS A 48 -8.63 0.89 6.40
CA HIS A 48 -9.19 1.13 5.06
C HIS A 48 -8.72 0.14 3.99
N PHE A 49 -8.14 -1.02 4.37
CA PHE A 49 -7.60 -2.01 3.42
C PHE A 49 -8.61 -2.49 2.36
N GLN A 50 -9.91 -2.50 2.66
CA GLN A 50 -10.97 -2.94 1.73
C GLN A 50 -11.43 -1.84 0.75
N THR A 51 -10.87 -0.64 0.85
CA THR A 51 -11.31 0.50 0.03
C THR A 51 -10.54 0.58 -1.28
N GLU A 52 -11.15 1.20 -2.29
CA GLU A 52 -10.45 1.54 -3.54
C GLU A 52 -9.22 2.43 -3.28
N ASP A 53 -9.28 3.31 -2.29
CA ASP A 53 -8.16 4.17 -1.90
C ASP A 53 -6.93 3.35 -1.50
N PHE A 54 -7.10 2.23 -0.79
CA PHE A 54 -5.97 1.36 -0.43
C PHE A 54 -5.34 0.75 -1.67
N ARG A 55 -6.15 0.23 -2.60
CA ARG A 55 -5.66 -0.30 -3.88
C ARG A 55 -4.84 0.74 -4.66
N LEU A 56 -5.35 1.97 -4.78
CA LEU A 56 -4.64 3.07 -5.44
C LEU A 56 -3.35 3.45 -4.70
N ALA A 57 -3.38 3.39 -3.37
CA ALA A 57 -2.21 3.66 -2.56
C ALA A 57 -1.14 2.56 -2.68
N VAL A 58 -1.51 1.29 -2.80
CA VAL A 58 -0.57 0.19 -3.11
C VAL A 58 0.14 0.46 -4.42
N GLN A 59 -0.61 0.84 -5.47
CA GLN A 59 -0.02 1.21 -6.75
C GLN A 59 0.96 2.39 -6.60
N GLU A 60 0.59 3.42 -5.86
CA GLU A 60 1.48 4.56 -5.57
C GLU A 60 2.74 4.11 -4.82
N VAL A 61 2.62 3.25 -3.80
CA VAL A 61 3.76 2.72 -3.02
C VAL A 61 4.76 2.03 -3.93
N TYR A 62 4.32 1.11 -4.77
CA TYR A 62 5.21 0.34 -5.64
C TYR A 62 5.76 1.13 -6.83
N THR A 63 5.15 2.27 -7.19
CA THR A 63 5.64 3.15 -8.27
C THR A 63 6.53 4.30 -7.78
N SER A 64 6.39 4.71 -6.51
CA SER A 64 7.10 5.86 -5.93
C SER A 64 8.26 5.49 -5.00
N THR A 65 8.40 4.20 -4.65
CA THR A 65 9.51 3.67 -3.85
C THR A 65 10.36 2.72 -4.66
N ILE A 66 11.66 2.69 -4.37
CA ILE A 66 12.61 1.72 -4.93
C ILE A 66 12.67 0.46 -4.05
N ASP A 67 13.20 -0.63 -4.58
CA ASP A 67 13.08 -1.96 -3.95
C ASP A 67 13.72 -2.08 -2.56
N HIS A 68 14.76 -1.30 -2.30
CA HIS A 68 15.43 -1.28 -1.00
C HIS A 68 14.77 -0.33 0.01
N ASP A 69 13.85 0.54 -0.43
CA ASP A 69 13.04 1.35 0.48
C ASP A 69 11.82 0.54 0.94
N ARG A 70 12.03 -0.28 1.96
CA ARG A 70 11.07 -1.28 2.43
C ARG A 70 9.94 -0.73 3.30
N GLY A 71 10.02 0.50 3.80
CA GLY A 71 9.09 1.00 4.83
C GLY A 71 7.61 0.86 4.45
N LEU A 72 7.16 1.54 3.39
CA LEU A 72 5.76 1.42 2.95
C LEU A 72 5.44 0.07 2.31
N ARG A 73 6.39 -0.54 1.59
CA ARG A 73 6.19 -1.85 0.95
C ARG A 73 5.90 -2.93 2.00
N ASP A 74 6.62 -2.92 3.12
CA ASP A 74 6.41 -3.88 4.21
C ASP A 74 5.07 -3.65 4.91
N VAL A 75 4.61 -2.40 5.05
CA VAL A 75 3.26 -2.12 5.57
C VAL A 75 2.18 -2.71 4.66
N VAL A 76 2.32 -2.54 3.34
CA VAL A 76 1.39 -3.14 2.37
C VAL A 76 1.41 -4.66 2.46
N VAL A 77 2.61 -5.28 2.45
CA VAL A 77 2.77 -6.73 2.53
C VAL A 77 2.11 -7.29 3.78
N CYS A 78 2.38 -6.70 4.96
CA CYS A 78 1.76 -7.13 6.21
C CYS A 78 0.23 -6.95 6.17
N THR A 79 -0.27 -5.82 5.65
CA THR A 79 -1.72 -5.57 5.56
C THR A 79 -2.42 -6.59 4.68
N VAL A 80 -1.83 -6.95 3.53
CA VAL A 80 -2.40 -7.95 2.60
C VAL A 80 -2.25 -9.36 3.15
N GLU A 81 -1.15 -9.69 3.81
CA GLU A 81 -0.94 -10.97 4.48
C GLU A 81 -2.00 -11.22 5.56
N GLU A 82 -2.26 -10.23 6.42
CA GLU A 82 -3.28 -10.27 7.46
C GLU A 82 -4.71 -10.35 6.89
N ASN A 83 -4.90 -9.88 5.65
CA ASN A 83 -6.20 -9.78 4.99
C ASN A 83 -6.18 -10.47 3.61
N ILE A 84 -5.68 -11.71 3.54
CA ILE A 84 -5.40 -12.41 2.28
C ILE A 84 -6.61 -12.54 1.34
N GLY A 85 -7.84 -12.41 1.86
CA GLY A 85 -9.07 -12.37 1.07
C GLY A 85 -9.13 -11.21 0.07
N LEU A 86 -8.31 -10.16 0.24
CA LEU A 86 -8.14 -9.08 -0.74
C LEU A 86 -7.70 -9.60 -2.12
N LEU A 87 -6.96 -10.70 -2.17
CA LEU A 87 -6.49 -11.29 -3.44
C LEU A 87 -7.62 -11.91 -4.28
N ASN A 88 -8.82 -12.06 -3.72
CA ASN A 88 -10.00 -12.51 -4.46
C ASN A 88 -10.70 -11.37 -5.20
N ASP A 89 -10.35 -10.10 -4.93
CA ASP A 89 -10.86 -8.95 -5.65
C ASP A 89 -10.09 -8.76 -6.96
N GLU A 90 -10.79 -8.81 -8.10
CA GLU A 90 -10.19 -8.74 -9.44
C GLU A 90 -9.43 -7.42 -9.67
N ALA A 91 -9.93 -6.31 -9.11
CA ALA A 91 -9.27 -5.02 -9.26
C ALA A 91 -7.97 -4.96 -8.44
N PHE A 92 -7.93 -5.58 -7.26
CA PHE A 92 -6.73 -5.70 -6.44
C PHE A 92 -5.72 -6.69 -7.04
N ASP A 93 -6.19 -7.82 -7.57
CA ASP A 93 -5.36 -8.83 -8.26
C ASP A 93 -4.59 -8.23 -9.44
N ALA A 94 -5.19 -7.30 -10.19
CA ALA A 94 -4.48 -6.55 -11.23
C ALA A 94 -3.27 -5.79 -10.66
N VAL A 95 -3.39 -5.15 -9.50
CA VAL A 95 -2.26 -4.44 -8.86
C VAL A 95 -1.17 -5.43 -8.46
N VAL A 96 -1.53 -6.60 -7.94
CA VAL A 96 -0.57 -7.64 -7.55
C VAL A 96 0.18 -8.19 -8.78
N LYS A 97 -0.50 -8.37 -9.92
CA LYS A 97 0.09 -8.87 -11.16
C LYS A 97 1.09 -7.91 -11.82
N TYR A 98 0.86 -6.61 -11.67
CA TYR A 98 1.66 -5.57 -12.34
C TYR A 98 2.59 -4.81 -11.37
N SER A 99 2.84 -5.36 -10.19
CA SER A 99 3.80 -4.82 -9.22
C SER A 99 4.62 -5.95 -8.57
N ASP A 100 5.67 -5.59 -7.85
CA ASP A 100 6.48 -6.55 -7.10
C ASP A 100 5.80 -7.06 -5.81
N LEU A 101 4.54 -6.67 -5.55
CA LEU A 101 3.80 -7.10 -4.37
C LEU A 101 3.65 -8.63 -4.30
N GLY A 102 3.39 -9.29 -5.44
CA GLY A 102 3.28 -10.75 -5.46
C GLY A 102 4.58 -11.44 -5.05
N HIS A 103 5.72 -10.91 -5.50
CA HIS A 103 7.04 -11.38 -5.10
C HIS A 103 7.31 -11.13 -3.61
N ASP A 104 7.01 -9.93 -3.12
CA ASP A 104 7.21 -9.59 -1.71
C ASP A 104 6.37 -10.47 -0.76
N LEU A 105 5.11 -10.76 -1.12
CA LEU A 105 4.25 -11.68 -0.37
C LEU A 105 4.83 -13.10 -0.34
N LEU A 106 5.33 -13.60 -1.46
CA LEU A 106 5.98 -14.93 -1.53
C LEU A 106 7.22 -14.99 -0.62
N MET A 107 8.04 -13.94 -0.64
CA MET A 107 9.24 -13.85 0.19
C MET A 107 8.91 -13.78 1.68
N LYS A 108 7.86 -13.04 2.05
CA LYS A 108 7.34 -12.98 3.42
C LYS A 108 6.84 -14.34 3.91
N ILE A 109 6.05 -15.06 3.09
CA ILE A 109 5.56 -16.40 3.44
C ILE A 109 6.73 -17.39 3.62
N THR A 110 7.74 -17.28 2.75
CA THR A 110 8.92 -18.16 2.80
C THR A 110 9.78 -17.88 4.04
N SER A 111 9.96 -16.61 4.42
CA SER A 111 10.73 -16.25 5.63
C SER A 111 10.06 -16.76 6.90
N MET A 112 8.73 -16.70 7.00
CA MET A 112 7.99 -17.27 8.14
C MET A 112 8.16 -18.78 8.28
N ARG A 113 8.22 -19.51 7.17
CA ARG A 113 8.43 -20.97 7.19
C ARG A 113 9.83 -21.35 7.64
N ARG A 114 10.84 -20.51 7.37
CA ARG A 114 12.23 -20.73 7.81
C ARG A 114 12.47 -20.37 9.27
N ALA A 115 11.61 -19.53 9.85
CA ALA A 115 11.70 -19.11 11.25
C ALA A 115 11.02 -20.07 12.24
N ARG A 116 10.42 -21.16 11.74
CA ARG A 116 9.83 -22.25 12.54
C ARG A 116 10.77 -23.45 12.53
#